data_AF-A0A2L0UIB7-F1
#
_entry.id   AF-A0A2L0UIB7-F1
#
_cell.length_a   1.000
_cell.length_b   1.000
_cell.length_c   1.000
_cell.angle_alpha   90.00
_cell.angle_beta   90.00
_cell.angle_gamma   90.00
#
_symmetry.space_group_name_H-M   'P 1'
#
loop_
_entity.id
_entity.type
_entity.pdbx_description
1 polymer ?
#
loop_
_entity_poly.entity_id
_entity_poly.type
_entity_poly.pdbx_seq_one_letter_code
_entity_poly.pdbx_strand_id
1 'polypeptide(L)' 'DVVAVREQIRVCLADDLDAPSALAAVDAFAASAHRSAGDAAGRQGLADVVDALLGVRL' A
#
# COMPACT_ATOMS: atom_id res chain seq x y z
N ASP A 1 4.12 -2.18 8.73
CA ASP A 1 2.74 -2.25 9.22
C ASP A 1 1.76 -1.97 8.08
N VAL A 2 0.92 -2.94 7.72
CA VAL A 2 -0.05 -2.83 6.61
C VAL A 2 -1.22 -1.93 6.97
N VAL A 3 -1.58 -1.83 8.26
CA VAL A 3 -2.70 -0.99 8.72
C VAL A 3 -2.39 0.48 8.50
N ALA A 4 -1.15 0.89 8.79
CA ALA A 4 -0.68 2.25 8.56
C ALA A 4 -0.73 2.63 7.06
N VAL A 5 -0.29 1.73 6.17
CA VAL A 5 -0.34 1.96 4.72
C VAL A 5 -1.77 2.08 4.21
N ARG A 6 -2.67 1.22 4.70
CA ARG A 6 -4.08 1.26 4.32
C ARG A 6 -4.75 2.59 4.68
N GLU A 7 -4.52 3.09 5.88
CA GLU A 7 -5.08 4.39 6.29
C GLU A 7 -4.47 5.53 5.46
N GLN A 8 -3.17 5.47 5.15
CA GLN A 8 -2.51 6.48 4.32
C GLN A 8 -3.05 6.51 2.88
N ILE A 9 -3.24 5.33 2.26
CA ILE A 9 -3.90 5.23 0.95
C ILE A 9 -5.32 5.79 1.02
N ARG A 10 -6.05 5.54 2.12
CA ARG A 10 -7.42 6.04 2.28
C ARG A 10 -7.48 7.57 2.41
N VAL A 11 -6.49 8.19 3.05
CA VAL A 11 -6.34 9.65 3.11
C VAL A 11 -6.04 10.23 1.73
N CYS A 12 -5.09 9.65 0.98
CA CYS A 12 -4.77 10.10 -0.38
C CYS A 12 -5.96 9.93 -1.33
N LEU A 13 -6.70 8.83 -1.24
CA LEU A 13 -7.91 8.64 -2.04
C LEU A 13 -9.02 9.64 -1.68
N ALA A 14 -9.11 10.04 -0.41
CA ALA A 14 -10.07 11.05 0.05
C ALA A 14 -9.68 12.48 -0.37
N ASP A 15 -8.40 12.73 -0.63
CA ASP A 15 -7.86 14.00 -1.10
C ASP A 15 -7.75 14.01 -2.64
N ASP A 16 -8.84 14.38 -3.30
CA ASP A 16 -8.96 14.48 -4.77
C ASP A 16 -8.53 13.23 -5.56
N LEU A 17 -8.70 12.05 -4.96
CA LEU A 17 -8.30 10.79 -5.59
C LEU A 17 -6.81 10.80 -5.97
N ASP A 18 -5.94 11.32 -5.09
CA ASP A 18 -4.50 11.46 -5.30
C ASP A 18 -3.80 10.08 -5.39
N ALA A 19 -3.97 9.45 -6.55
CA ALA A 19 -3.38 8.20 -6.94
C ALA A 19 -1.84 8.26 -6.96
N PRO A 20 -1.17 9.36 -7.41
CA PRO A 20 0.28 9.50 -7.29
C PRO A 20 0.78 9.37 -5.85
N SER A 21 0.18 10.07 -4.88
CA SER A 21 0.59 9.97 -3.48
C SER A 21 0.26 8.61 -2.86
N ALA A 22 -0.87 8.00 -3.26
CA ALA A 22 -1.22 6.64 -2.84
C ALA A 22 -0.18 5.61 -3.31
N LEU A 23 0.29 5.70 -4.56
CA LEU A 23 1.34 4.83 -5.11
C LEU A 23 2.69 5.06 -4.42
N ALA A 24 3.05 6.31 -4.13
CA ALA A 24 4.28 6.62 -3.39
C ALA A 24 4.31 5.99 -1.99
N ALA A 25 3.16 5.93 -1.30
CA ALA A 25 3.03 5.25 -0.02
C ALA A 25 3.22 3.73 -0.13
N VAL A 26 2.69 3.11 -1.20
CA VAL A 26 2.89 1.68 -1.51
C VAL A 26 4.37 1.40 -1.82
N ASP A 27 5.02 2.22 -2.63
CA ASP A 27 6.44 2.07 -2.98
C ASP A 27 7.35 2.18 -1.75
N ALA A 28 7.08 3.14 -0.86
CA ALA A 28 7.82 3.29 0.39
C ALA A 28 7.67 2.06 1.29
N PHE A 29 6.46 1.50 1.38
CA PHE A 29 6.22 0.27 2.11
C PHE A 29 6.93 -0.93 1.46
N ALA A 30 6.84 -1.09 0.14
CA ALA A 30 7.53 -2.15 -0.59
C ALA A 30 9.04 -2.10 -0.38
N ALA A 31 9.65 -0.91 -0.44
CA ALA A 31 11.07 -0.71 -0.16
C ALA A 31 11.45 -1.00 1.32
N SER A 32 10.54 -0.79 2.27
CA SER A 32 10.75 -1.18 3.68
C SER A 32 10.61 -2.70 3.89
N ALA A 33 9.65 -3.33 3.22
CA ALA A 33 9.36 -4.75 3.29
C ALA A 33 10.44 -5.58 2.58
N HIS A 34 11.03 -5.06 1.50
CA HIS A 34 12.15 -5.69 0.81
C HIS A 34 13.42 -5.70 1.68
N ARG A 35 13.60 -4.67 2.52
CA ARG A 35 14.70 -4.60 3.51
C ARG A 35 14.46 -5.51 4.73
N SER A 36 13.20 -5.74 5.10
CA SER A 36 12.82 -6.70 6.15
C SER A 36 12.56 -8.08 5.53
N ALA A 37 13.63 -8.81 5.21
CA ALA A 37 13.53 -10.16 4.66
C ALA A 37 12.76 -11.09 5.63
N GLY A 38 11.46 -11.30 5.42
CA GLY A 38 10.68 -12.29 6.17
C GLY A 38 9.17 -12.08 6.26
N ASP A 39 8.65 -10.87 6.03
CA ASP A 39 7.22 -10.62 6.29
C ASP A 39 6.33 -10.93 5.08
N ALA A 40 6.12 -12.22 4.82
CA ALA A 40 5.23 -12.71 3.76
C ALA A 40 3.76 -12.30 4.00
N ALA A 41 3.34 -12.19 5.28
CA ALA A 41 1.99 -11.75 5.65
C ALA A 41 1.78 -10.27 5.30
N GLY A 42 2.76 -9.42 5.55
CA GLY A 42 2.73 -8.01 5.16
C GLY A 42 2.64 -7.79 3.64
N ARG A 43 3.23 -8.71 2.86
CA ARG A 43 3.23 -8.64 1.38
C ARG A 43 1.86 -8.96 0.78
N GLN A 44 1.18 -9.98 1.30
CA GLN A 44 -0.15 -10.35 0.82
C GLN A 44 -1.22 -9.33 1.21
N GLY A 45 -1.15 -8.79 2.44
CA GLY A 45 -2.05 -7.71 2.87
C GLY A 45 -1.91 -6.43 2.04
N LEU A 46 -0.70 -6.12 1.55
CA LEU A 46 -0.50 -5.00 0.62
C LEU A 46 -1.17 -5.25 -0.74
N ALA A 47 -1.00 -6.46 -1.30
CA ALA A 47 -1.62 -6.83 -2.57
C ALA A 47 -3.15 -6.76 -2.50
N ASP A 48 -3.74 -7.25 -1.41
CA ASP A 48 -5.19 -7.18 -1.17
C ASP A 48 -5.68 -5.72 -1.06
N VAL A 49 -4.90 -4.84 -0.41
CA VAL A 49 -5.24 -3.42 -0.29
C VAL A 49 -5.14 -2.70 -1.63
N VAL A 50 -4.14 -3.02 -2.46
CA VAL A 50 -4.01 -2.44 -3.80
C VAL A 50 -5.11 -2.94 -4.74
N ASP A 51 -5.45 -4.23 -4.71
CA ASP A 51 -6.58 -4.78 -5.48
C ASP A 51 -7.90 -4.13 -5.03
N ALA A 52 -8.12 -4.00 -3.73
CA ALA A 52 -9.37 -3.45 -3.19
C ALA A 52 -9.53 -1.92 -3.35
N LEU A 53 -8.44 -1.14 -3.28
CA LEU A 53 -8.50 0.33 -3.31
C LEU A 53 -8.15 0.93 -4.66
N LEU A 54 -7.27 0.29 -5.44
CA LEU A 54 -6.89 0.76 -6.78
C LEU A 54 -7.49 -0.10 -7.91
N GLY A 55 -8.05 -1.28 -7.62
CA GLY A 55 -8.57 -2.20 -8.65
C GLY A 55 -7.47 -2.81 -9.52
N VAL A 56 -6.21 -2.75 -9.07
CA VAL A 56 -5.05 -3.29 -9.80
C VAL A 56 -4.67 -4.61 -9.17
N ARG A 57 -4.73 -5.70 -9.97
CA ARG A 57 -4.21 -7.00 -9.54
C ARG A 57 -2.69 -7.06 -9.68
N LEU A 58 -2.02 -7.23 -8.53
CA LEU A 58 -0.59 -7.49 -8.40
C LEU A 58 -0.26 -8.98 -8.50
#